data_AF-A0A1V5S3H6-F1
#
_entry.id   AF-A0A1V5S3H6-F1
#
_cell.length_a   1.000
_cell.length_b   1.000
_cell.length_c   1.000
_cell.angle_alpha   90.00
_cell.angle_beta   90.00
_cell.angle_gamma   90.00
#
_symmetry.space_group_name_H-M   'P 1'
#
loop_
_entity.id
_entity.type
_entity.pdbx_description
1 polymer ?
#
loop_
_entity_poly.entity_id
_entity_poly.type
_entity_poly.pdbx_seq_one_letter_code
_entity_poly.pdbx_strand_id
1 'polypeptide(L)'
;MTNFDQNYTPVMHKRVPLLCGLSILISTIFSACLTEPSTSQEAHIQSFYFNANDSAPDISSITFTVDTTNLIIFNTDSVAYDSNISQIVPVIVGYGSFSGITVNSITWNQTDSLDFRNPVSITVTAADKKTSHTYNVVVNKHKVNPDSIVWTKTVDAIAQIDNIKATQAFYVENKLFCAIQSENRSDIYVADTETNWSSDINSTIEFNVRSITVRENDIVMLTNDGSAMYSWNPTTKALEQLANAPEGYEIKDLIGYIDDEIWAISINNGIKTILSYSNNEWNNISDASIETEGFPVEGSAKMQWNNTMPYLLGGSNASGVLQNCVFSTENGKYWTNLIKSPNYGFGNRKDAAAIYLDNKIFIFGGSNGSTIVSTTYLSHDNGFSWSNALEYQELPTTYTDKTGISAVVDNQNYIWLIGGKDENGSFHTDVWKGRINKFDFLLQ
;
A
#
# COMPACT_ATOMS: atom_id res chain seq x y z
N MET A 1 75.34 -25.22 7.95
CA MET A 1 74.52 -24.08 8.37
C MET A 1 75.40 -23.18 9.21
N THR A 2 75.47 -21.89 8.85
CA THR A 2 75.92 -20.73 9.66
C THR A 2 77.34 -20.76 10.22
N ASN A 3 78.16 -19.72 10.25
CA ASN A 3 78.13 -18.36 9.72
C ASN A 3 79.59 -17.87 9.76
N PHE A 4 79.92 -16.91 8.91
CA PHE A 4 81.25 -16.33 8.71
C PHE A 4 81.74 -15.47 9.89
N ASP A 5 83.06 -15.54 10.09
CA ASP A 5 83.88 -14.82 11.07
C ASP A 5 84.19 -13.35 10.70
N GLN A 6 84.11 -12.52 11.75
CA GLN A 6 84.99 -11.42 12.19
C GLN A 6 85.67 -10.43 11.21
N ASN A 7 85.23 -9.17 11.34
CA ASN A 7 85.99 -7.92 11.56
C ASN A 7 87.47 -7.82 11.10
N TYR A 8 87.76 -6.87 10.22
CA TYR A 8 89.03 -6.11 10.22
C TYR A 8 88.87 -4.74 9.50
N THR A 9 89.19 -3.65 10.21
CA THR A 9 89.48 -2.30 9.67
C THR A 9 91.00 -2.09 9.63
N PRO A 10 91.51 -1.35 8.62
CA PRO A 10 92.28 -0.10 8.87
C PRO A 10 92.00 0.96 7.76
N VAL A 11 91.90 2.29 7.94
CA VAL A 11 92.70 3.34 8.59
C VAL A 11 93.98 3.75 7.84
N MET A 12 93.95 5.02 7.36
CA MET A 12 95.07 5.96 7.07
C MET A 12 95.90 5.72 5.79
N HIS A 13 96.38 6.73 5.03
CA HIS A 13 96.97 8.02 5.45
C HIS A 13 97.35 8.95 4.26
N LYS A 14 97.66 10.21 4.63
CA LYS A 14 98.53 11.25 4.00
C LYS A 14 97.93 12.21 2.96
N ARG A 15 98.28 13.50 2.89
CA ARG A 15 98.64 14.64 3.79
C ARG A 15 99.26 15.73 2.87
N VAL A 16 98.67 16.95 2.87
CA VAL A 16 99.34 18.28 2.85
C VAL A 16 99.92 18.76 1.49
N PRO A 17 100.12 20.08 1.15
CA PRO A 17 99.77 21.41 1.75
C PRO A 17 98.93 22.34 0.79
N LEU A 18 98.20 23.38 1.22
CA LEU A 18 98.56 24.76 1.65
C LEU A 18 99.24 25.64 0.56
N LEU A 19 98.53 26.64 0.01
CA LEU A 19 98.89 28.09 0.04
C LEU A 19 97.97 29.00 -0.83
N CYS A 20 97.53 30.09 -0.19
CA CYS A 20 97.36 31.48 -0.67
C CYS A 20 96.63 31.82 -1.99
N GLY A 21 95.52 32.55 -1.84
CA GLY A 21 95.46 33.93 -2.35
C GLY A 21 94.43 34.24 -3.45
N LEU A 22 93.76 35.36 -3.24
CA LEU A 22 93.06 36.21 -4.20
C LEU A 22 91.54 36.05 -4.35
N SER A 23 90.88 37.01 -3.74
CA SER A 23 89.46 37.37 -3.75
C SER A 23 88.95 37.64 -5.16
N ILE A 24 87.89 36.94 -5.56
CA ILE A 24 87.02 37.35 -6.68
C ILE A 24 85.57 37.30 -6.18
N LEU A 25 84.95 38.47 -6.14
CA LEU A 25 83.52 38.65 -5.90
C LEU A 25 82.75 37.98 -7.04
N ILE A 26 82.01 36.90 -6.76
CA ILE A 26 81.03 36.32 -7.69
C ILE A 26 79.67 36.42 -6.99
N SER A 27 78.87 37.41 -7.40
CA SER A 27 77.46 37.50 -7.03
C SER A 27 76.69 36.41 -7.78
N THR A 28 76.50 35.26 -7.15
CA THR A 28 75.52 34.27 -7.60
C THR A 28 74.13 34.77 -7.24
N ILE A 29 73.39 35.29 -8.24
CA ILE A 29 71.94 35.47 -8.13
C ILE A 29 71.34 34.07 -8.15
N PHE A 30 71.13 33.48 -6.98
CA PHE A 30 70.16 32.40 -6.85
C PHE A 30 68.77 33.05 -6.97
N SER A 31 68.19 32.98 -8.16
CA SER A 31 66.75 33.17 -8.32
C SER A 31 66.08 31.94 -7.70
N ALA A 32 65.94 31.95 -6.37
CA ALA A 32 65.04 31.03 -5.69
C ALA A 32 63.63 31.39 -6.16
N CYS A 33 63.10 30.59 -7.08
CA CYS A 33 61.67 30.59 -7.33
C CYS A 33 61.02 30.12 -6.03
N LEU A 34 60.48 31.07 -5.26
CA LEU A 34 59.49 30.76 -4.23
C LEU A 34 58.29 30.22 -5.00
N THR A 35 58.24 28.90 -5.20
CA THR A 35 56.98 28.26 -5.53
C THR A 35 56.12 28.40 -4.29
N GLU A 36 55.24 29.40 -4.32
CA GLU A 36 54.10 29.51 -3.41
C GLU A 36 53.47 28.11 -3.28
N PRO A 37 53.10 27.67 -2.06
CA PRO A 37 52.44 26.37 -1.90
C PRO A 37 51.23 26.34 -2.83
N SER A 38 51.17 25.35 -3.73
CA SER A 38 50.07 25.22 -4.67
C SER A 38 48.80 24.92 -3.87
N THR A 39 47.94 25.92 -3.72
CA THR A 39 46.63 25.76 -3.13
C THR A 39 45.75 24.93 -4.07
N SER A 40 44.97 24.01 -3.49
CA SER A 40 44.08 23.14 -4.28
C SER A 40 43.09 23.96 -5.11
N GLN A 41 42.92 23.57 -6.37
CA GLN A 41 41.92 24.11 -7.29
C GLN A 41 40.63 23.27 -7.30
N GLU A 42 40.55 22.26 -6.43
CA GLU A 42 39.41 21.34 -6.39
C GLU A 42 38.17 22.01 -5.80
N ALA A 43 37.21 22.35 -6.68
CA ALA A 43 35.94 22.99 -6.35
C ALA A 43 34.74 22.08 -6.62
N HIS A 44 34.90 20.75 -6.63
CA HIS A 44 33.78 19.82 -6.74
C HIS A 44 33.26 19.32 -5.40
N ILE A 45 31.93 19.21 -5.31
CA ILE A 45 31.23 18.56 -4.21
C ILE A 45 31.32 17.05 -4.43
N GLN A 46 31.73 16.31 -3.40
CA GLN A 46 31.76 14.85 -3.37
C GLN A 46 30.41 14.29 -2.91
N SER A 47 29.84 14.85 -1.84
CA SER A 47 28.54 14.43 -1.33
C SER A 47 27.75 15.60 -0.76
N PHE A 48 26.45 15.50 -0.90
CA PHE A 48 25.47 16.42 -0.34
C PHE A 48 24.42 15.59 0.40
N TYR A 49 24.06 15.95 1.62
CA TYR A 49 23.01 15.25 2.36
C TYR A 49 22.42 16.14 3.44
N PHE A 50 21.34 15.68 4.07
CA PHE A 50 20.72 16.33 5.20
C PHE A 50 20.90 15.51 6.47
N ASN A 51 21.12 16.19 7.60
CA ASN A 51 21.00 15.53 8.90
C ASN A 51 19.52 15.40 9.28
N ALA A 52 19.25 14.58 10.29
CA ALA A 52 17.90 14.43 10.83
C ALA A 52 17.33 15.80 11.23
N ASN A 53 16.05 16.01 10.95
CA ASN A 53 15.35 17.25 11.27
C ASN A 53 13.94 16.92 11.74
N ASP A 54 13.53 17.43 12.89
CA ASP A 54 12.22 17.13 13.49
C ASP A 54 11.05 17.55 12.59
N SER A 55 11.24 18.56 11.74
CA SER A 55 10.23 19.03 10.79
C SER A 55 10.22 18.26 9.47
N ALA A 56 11.18 17.36 9.26
CA ALA A 56 11.28 16.48 8.09
C ALA A 56 11.91 15.14 8.53
N PRO A 57 11.15 14.27 9.22
CA PRO A 57 11.70 13.11 9.93
C PRO A 57 12.56 12.17 9.08
N ASP A 58 12.19 11.97 7.82
CA ASP A 58 12.86 11.03 6.92
C ASP A 58 13.97 11.66 6.07
N ILE A 59 14.22 12.97 6.22
CA ILE A 59 15.07 13.74 5.30
C ILE A 59 16.54 13.27 5.28
N SER A 60 17.01 12.64 6.36
CA SER A 60 18.36 12.11 6.48
C SER A 60 18.58 10.78 5.75
N SER A 61 17.51 10.07 5.41
CA SER A 61 17.56 8.84 4.62
C SER A 61 17.64 9.10 3.11
N ILE A 62 17.34 10.33 2.69
CA ILE A 62 17.28 10.72 1.28
C ILE A 62 18.68 10.76 0.68
N THR A 63 18.86 10.04 -0.43
CA THR A 63 20.11 10.01 -1.18
C THR A 63 20.12 11.08 -2.27
N PHE A 64 21.17 11.90 -2.29
CA PHE A 64 21.40 12.90 -3.33
C PHE A 64 22.43 12.43 -4.35
N THR A 65 22.10 12.67 -5.61
CA THR A 65 23.03 12.60 -6.73
C THR A 65 23.71 13.96 -6.89
N VAL A 66 25.04 13.97 -6.90
CA VAL A 66 25.86 15.14 -7.23
C VAL A 66 26.40 14.96 -8.64
N ASP A 67 25.81 15.65 -9.60
CA ASP A 67 26.29 15.66 -10.98
C ASP A 67 27.32 16.78 -11.16
N THR A 68 28.58 16.40 -11.12
CA THR A 68 29.72 17.31 -11.26
C THR A 68 29.93 17.82 -12.68
N THR A 69 29.28 17.22 -13.69
CA THR A 69 29.37 17.64 -15.09
C THR A 69 28.35 18.73 -15.39
N ASN A 70 27.10 18.52 -14.99
CA ASN A 70 26.01 19.48 -15.21
C ASN A 70 25.83 20.48 -14.05
N LEU A 71 26.61 20.31 -12.97
CA LEU A 71 26.56 21.15 -11.77
C LEU A 71 25.16 21.23 -11.17
N ILE A 72 24.50 20.07 -11.06
CA ILE A 72 23.19 19.93 -10.42
C ILE A 72 23.28 18.93 -9.29
N ILE A 73 22.58 19.21 -8.20
CA ILE A 73 22.40 18.28 -7.09
C ILE A 73 20.91 18.05 -6.93
N PHE A 74 20.51 16.78 -6.91
CA PHE A 74 19.12 16.42 -6.73
C PHE A 74 19.00 15.10 -6.00
N ASN A 75 17.94 14.96 -5.21
CA ASN A 75 17.59 13.67 -4.63
C ASN A 75 16.98 12.76 -5.68
N THR A 76 17.48 11.53 -5.70
CA THR A 76 16.99 10.48 -6.61
C THR A 76 15.55 10.11 -6.27
N ASP A 77 15.21 10.13 -4.98
CA ASP A 77 13.86 9.89 -4.47
C ASP A 77 13.34 11.10 -3.69
N SER A 78 12.04 11.34 -3.74
CA SER A 78 11.39 12.53 -3.19
C SER A 78 11.33 12.52 -1.66
N VAL A 79 11.43 13.71 -1.06
CA VAL A 79 11.14 13.90 0.36
C VAL A 79 9.63 13.69 0.60
N ALA A 80 9.27 13.17 1.77
CA ALA A 80 7.88 12.96 2.21
C ALA A 80 6.99 14.21 2.03
N TYR A 81 5.70 13.98 1.74
CA TYR A 81 4.72 15.02 1.38
C TYR A 81 4.50 16.10 2.47
N ASP A 82 4.58 15.74 3.73
CA ASP A 82 4.34 16.61 4.88
C ASP A 82 5.61 17.28 5.43
N SER A 83 6.80 16.80 5.03
CA SER A 83 8.08 17.33 5.48
C SER A 83 8.27 18.81 5.15
N ASN A 84 8.66 19.61 6.14
CA ASN A 84 8.96 21.02 5.97
C ASN A 84 10.42 21.22 5.57
N ILE A 85 10.64 21.47 4.28
CA ILE A 85 11.97 21.71 3.71
C ILE A 85 12.37 23.19 3.63
N SER A 86 11.66 24.08 4.34
CA SER A 86 11.96 25.53 4.34
C SER A 86 13.09 25.96 5.27
N GLN A 87 13.50 25.07 6.18
CA GLN A 87 14.53 25.36 7.19
C GLN A 87 15.41 24.13 7.43
N ILE A 88 16.22 23.76 6.44
CA ILE A 88 17.11 22.60 6.51
C ILE A 88 18.57 23.04 6.39
N VAL A 89 19.46 22.47 7.20
CA VAL A 89 20.91 22.69 7.11
C VAL A 89 21.51 21.57 6.26
N PRO A 90 22.00 21.83 5.03
CA PRO A 90 22.70 20.82 4.25
C PRO A 90 24.09 20.52 4.84
N VAL A 91 24.56 19.32 4.58
CA VAL A 91 25.98 18.97 4.75
C VAL A 91 26.60 18.83 3.38
N ILE A 92 27.70 19.56 3.17
CA ILE A 92 28.43 19.59 1.90
C ILE A 92 29.84 19.09 2.17
N VAL A 93 30.23 18.02 1.48
CA VAL A 93 31.59 17.48 1.54
C VAL A 93 32.22 17.62 0.18
N GLY A 94 33.39 18.24 0.10
CA GLY A 94 34.16 18.41 -1.14
C GLY A 94 35.20 17.31 -1.34
N TYR A 95 35.65 17.12 -2.59
CA TYR A 95 36.86 16.34 -2.89
C TYR A 95 38.14 17.02 -2.35
N GLY A 96 38.08 18.32 -2.09
CA GLY A 96 39.11 19.12 -1.43
C GLY A 96 38.51 20.11 -0.43
N SER A 97 39.37 20.89 0.23
CA SER A 97 38.94 21.94 1.15
C SER A 97 38.46 23.19 0.40
N PHE A 98 37.32 23.73 0.82
CA PHE A 98 36.78 24.99 0.28
C PHE A 98 37.27 26.20 1.09
N SER A 99 37.61 27.29 0.40
CA SER A 99 37.92 28.58 1.05
C SER A 99 36.67 29.36 1.42
N GLY A 100 35.52 29.02 0.84
CA GLY A 100 34.24 29.58 1.20
C GLY A 100 33.09 28.91 0.45
N ILE A 101 31.90 29.00 1.01
CA ILE A 101 30.65 28.56 0.40
C ILE A 101 29.70 29.76 0.41
N THR A 102 29.07 30.03 -0.73
CA THR A 102 28.01 31.04 -0.83
C THR A 102 26.71 30.40 -1.28
N VAL A 103 25.60 30.81 -0.69
CA VAL A 103 24.24 30.41 -1.08
C VAL A 103 23.57 31.63 -1.69
N ASN A 104 23.07 31.51 -2.92
CA ASN A 104 22.47 32.62 -3.67
C ASN A 104 23.35 33.89 -3.67
N SER A 105 24.67 33.71 -3.83
CA SER A 105 25.71 34.75 -3.80
C SER A 105 25.98 35.40 -2.43
N ILE A 106 25.41 34.88 -1.34
CA ILE A 106 25.67 35.34 0.04
C ILE A 106 26.55 34.32 0.76
N THR A 107 27.61 34.76 1.43
CA THR A 107 28.45 33.87 2.25
C THR A 107 27.62 33.13 3.28
N TRP A 108 27.72 31.80 3.28
CA TRP A 108 26.99 30.94 4.19
C TRP A 108 27.94 30.33 5.22
N ASN A 109 27.52 30.34 6.48
CA ASN A 109 28.34 29.91 7.62
C ASN A 109 28.33 28.39 7.85
N GLN A 110 27.63 27.63 7.00
CA GLN A 110 27.47 26.18 7.08
C GLN A 110 26.63 25.67 8.26
N THR A 111 26.00 26.58 9.02
CA THR A 111 25.16 26.24 10.16
C THR A 111 23.74 26.79 10.04
N ASP A 112 23.54 27.84 9.25
CA ASP A 112 22.22 28.43 9.04
C ASP A 112 21.35 27.55 8.15
N SER A 113 20.06 27.46 8.49
CA SER A 113 19.08 26.74 7.68
C SER A 113 18.82 27.43 6.35
N LEU A 114 18.60 26.65 5.31
CA LEU A 114 18.24 27.10 3.97
C LEU A 114 16.82 26.65 3.61
N ASP A 115 16.18 27.40 2.70
CA ASP A 115 14.86 27.10 2.16
C ASP A 115 14.97 26.37 0.83
N PHE A 116 14.62 25.08 0.82
CA PHE A 116 14.67 24.22 -0.36
C PHE A 116 13.30 24.04 -1.04
N ARG A 117 12.29 24.85 -0.70
CA ARG A 117 11.01 24.86 -1.43
C ARG A 117 11.17 25.29 -2.89
N ASN A 118 12.25 26.02 -3.20
CA ASN A 118 12.68 26.38 -4.54
C ASN A 118 14.14 25.97 -4.74
N PRO A 119 14.63 25.84 -5.98
CA PRO A 119 16.03 25.54 -6.24
C PRO A 119 16.97 26.55 -5.58
N VAL A 120 18.04 26.04 -4.97
CA VAL A 120 19.04 26.84 -4.23
C VAL A 120 20.37 26.81 -5.00
N SER A 121 20.94 27.98 -5.29
CA SER A 121 22.26 28.06 -5.92
C SER A 121 23.36 28.04 -4.86
N ILE A 122 24.19 26.99 -4.87
CA ILE A 122 25.32 26.84 -3.95
C ILE A 122 26.62 26.94 -4.72
N THR A 123 27.42 27.96 -4.42
CA THR A 123 28.76 28.11 -4.98
C THR A 123 29.80 27.69 -3.95
N VAL A 124 30.66 26.75 -4.33
CA VAL A 124 31.85 26.38 -3.56
C VAL A 124 33.09 26.95 -4.24
N THR A 125 33.97 27.57 -3.46
CA THR A 125 35.24 28.12 -3.95
C THR A 125 36.40 27.31 -3.39
N ALA A 126 37.30 26.85 -4.25
CA ALA A 126 38.46 26.04 -3.86
C ALA A 126 39.42 26.82 -2.94
N ALA A 127 40.38 26.12 -2.34
CA ALA A 127 41.39 26.71 -1.45
C ALA A 127 42.24 27.81 -2.13
N ASP A 128 42.34 27.80 -3.47
CA ASP A 128 43.01 28.84 -4.26
C ASP A 128 42.29 30.20 -4.29
N LYS A 129 41.06 30.27 -3.77
CA LYS A 129 40.17 31.46 -3.75
C LYS A 129 39.78 31.99 -5.14
N LYS A 130 40.03 31.22 -6.20
CA LYS A 130 39.81 31.62 -7.60
C LYS A 130 38.88 30.66 -8.31
N THR A 131 39.10 29.36 -8.16
CA THR A 131 38.33 28.33 -8.84
C THR A 131 37.02 28.11 -8.07
N SER A 132 35.90 28.18 -8.77
CA SER A 132 34.58 27.99 -8.16
C SER A 132 33.62 27.25 -9.10
N HIS A 133 32.71 26.49 -8.49
CA HIS A 133 31.58 25.88 -9.18
C HIS A 133 30.29 26.24 -8.47
N THR A 134 29.27 26.59 -9.25
CA THR A 134 27.91 26.86 -8.75
C THR A 134 27.02 25.68 -9.09
N TYR A 135 26.55 24.98 -8.06
CA TYR A 135 25.59 23.90 -8.17
C TYR A 135 24.17 24.44 -8.00
N ASN A 136 23.28 24.02 -8.89
CA ASN A 136 21.85 24.20 -8.70
C ASN A 136 21.30 23.02 -7.89
N VAL A 137 20.84 23.26 -6.67
CA VAL A 137 20.32 22.21 -5.78
C VAL A 137 18.80 22.18 -5.86
N VAL A 138 18.25 21.02 -6.26
CA VAL A 138 16.82 20.78 -6.38
C VAL A 138 16.43 19.67 -5.40
N VAL A 139 15.55 19.98 -4.45
CA VAL A 139 14.97 18.99 -3.54
C VAL A 139 13.56 18.64 -4.02
N ASN A 140 13.44 17.46 -4.63
CA ASN A 140 12.17 16.87 -5.04
C ASN A 140 11.38 16.45 -3.79
N LYS A 141 10.09 16.75 -3.77
CA LYS A 141 9.17 16.44 -2.67
C LYS A 141 7.86 15.90 -3.26
N HIS A 142 7.25 14.89 -2.62
CA HIS A 142 5.93 14.42 -3.03
C HIS A 142 4.93 15.58 -3.03
N LYS A 143 4.13 15.67 -4.09
CA LYS A 143 3.14 16.75 -4.29
C LYS A 143 1.71 16.33 -3.93
N VAL A 144 1.51 15.05 -3.69
CA VAL A 144 0.22 14.47 -3.32
C VAL A 144 0.38 13.70 -2.02
N ASN A 145 -0.68 13.68 -1.22
CA ASN A 145 -0.69 12.91 0.02
C ASN A 145 -0.56 11.40 -0.32
N PRO A 146 0.44 10.68 0.23
CA PRO A 146 0.63 9.24 0.00
C PRO A 146 -0.59 8.40 0.35
N ASP A 147 -1.35 8.79 1.38
CA ASP A 147 -2.51 8.02 1.86
C ASP A 147 -3.83 8.41 1.19
N SER A 148 -3.81 9.34 0.23
CA SER A 148 -5.01 9.74 -0.51
C SER A 148 -5.41 8.69 -1.55
N ILE A 149 -6.74 8.51 -1.69
CA ILE A 149 -7.34 7.61 -2.66
C ILE A 149 -7.94 8.44 -3.79
N VAL A 150 -7.48 8.18 -5.01
CA VAL A 150 -8.07 8.80 -6.21
C VAL A 150 -9.09 7.84 -6.80
N TRP A 151 -10.36 8.24 -6.74
CA TRP A 151 -11.48 7.47 -7.29
C TRP A 151 -11.86 7.92 -8.70
N THR A 152 -12.05 6.96 -9.59
CA THR A 152 -12.51 7.18 -10.97
C THR A 152 -13.64 6.21 -11.29
N LYS A 153 -14.77 6.72 -11.78
CA LYS A 153 -15.79 5.86 -12.40
C LYS A 153 -15.27 5.41 -13.77
N THR A 154 -15.13 4.10 -13.95
CA THR A 154 -14.60 3.50 -15.18
C THR A 154 -15.71 3.04 -16.12
N VAL A 155 -16.86 2.65 -15.56
CA VAL A 155 -18.03 2.14 -16.30
C VAL A 155 -19.31 2.63 -15.62
N ASP A 156 -20.29 3.10 -16.40
CA ASP A 156 -21.61 3.51 -15.88
C ASP A 156 -22.55 2.31 -15.63
N ALA A 157 -22.46 1.27 -16.47
CA ALA A 157 -23.14 -0.01 -16.27
C ALA A 157 -22.39 -1.12 -17.02
N ILE A 158 -22.10 -2.24 -16.35
CA ILE A 158 -21.44 -3.42 -16.93
C ILE A 158 -22.24 -3.98 -18.12
N ALA A 159 -23.57 -4.01 -17.98
CA ALA A 159 -24.49 -4.43 -19.02
C ALA A 159 -25.88 -3.84 -18.77
N GLN A 160 -26.68 -3.74 -19.84
CA GLN A 160 -28.10 -3.36 -19.75
C GLN A 160 -28.91 -4.58 -19.31
N ILE A 161 -29.00 -4.80 -17.99
CA ILE A 161 -29.71 -5.91 -17.37
C ILE A 161 -30.89 -5.34 -16.59
N ASP A 162 -32.09 -5.81 -16.91
CA ASP A 162 -33.30 -5.45 -16.18
C ASP A 162 -33.43 -6.25 -14.87
N ASN A 163 -34.14 -5.69 -13.89
CA ASN A 163 -34.53 -6.36 -12.65
C ASN A 163 -33.35 -6.99 -11.87
N ILE A 164 -32.23 -6.28 -11.77
CA ILE A 164 -31.08 -6.69 -10.95
C ILE A 164 -31.51 -6.79 -9.48
N LYS A 165 -31.01 -7.82 -8.79
CA LYS A 165 -31.26 -8.10 -7.37
C LYS A 165 -29.99 -7.97 -6.52
N ALA A 166 -28.84 -8.35 -7.06
CA ALA A 166 -27.56 -8.29 -6.35
C ALA A 166 -26.38 -8.37 -7.31
N THR A 167 -25.21 -7.93 -6.83
CA THR A 167 -23.93 -8.02 -7.53
C THR A 167 -22.86 -8.58 -6.58
N GLN A 168 -21.89 -9.30 -7.10
CA GLN A 168 -20.70 -9.70 -6.34
C GLN A 168 -19.48 -9.69 -7.27
N ALA A 169 -18.51 -8.86 -6.95
CA ALA A 169 -17.21 -8.78 -7.59
C ALA A 169 -16.22 -9.71 -6.88
N PHE A 170 -15.28 -10.22 -7.67
CA PHE A 170 -14.16 -11.01 -7.18
C PHE A 170 -13.02 -10.96 -8.21
N TYR A 171 -11.80 -11.23 -7.75
CA TYR A 171 -10.59 -11.14 -8.56
C TYR A 171 -9.85 -12.47 -8.52
N VAL A 172 -9.64 -13.07 -9.69
CA VAL A 172 -9.06 -14.42 -9.84
C VAL A 172 -8.36 -14.50 -11.20
N GLU A 173 -7.30 -15.30 -11.32
CA GLU A 173 -6.50 -15.42 -12.55
C GLU A 173 -6.07 -14.07 -13.17
N ASN A 174 -5.74 -13.09 -12.33
CA ASN A 174 -5.41 -11.71 -12.71
C ASN A 174 -6.52 -10.96 -13.48
N LYS A 175 -7.77 -11.39 -13.33
CA LYS A 175 -8.95 -10.79 -13.97
C LYS A 175 -9.97 -10.40 -12.93
N LEU A 176 -10.67 -9.31 -13.22
CA LEU A 176 -11.78 -8.82 -12.44
C LEU A 176 -13.08 -9.39 -12.99
N PHE A 177 -13.88 -9.97 -12.11
CA PHE A 177 -15.20 -10.52 -12.44
C PHE A 177 -16.29 -9.84 -11.63
N CYS A 178 -17.50 -9.87 -12.16
CA CYS A 178 -18.71 -9.44 -11.48
C CYS A 178 -19.84 -10.40 -11.81
N ALA A 179 -20.32 -11.11 -10.80
CA ALA A 179 -21.54 -11.87 -10.88
C ALA A 179 -22.74 -10.95 -10.65
N ILE A 180 -23.75 -11.05 -11.50
CA ILE A 180 -24.98 -10.25 -11.45
C ILE A 180 -26.16 -11.19 -11.35
N GLN A 181 -26.95 -11.03 -10.29
CA GLN A 181 -28.21 -11.72 -10.10
C GLN A 181 -29.34 -10.83 -10.59
N SER A 182 -30.19 -11.38 -11.45
CA SER A 182 -31.43 -10.75 -11.93
C SER A 182 -32.65 -11.56 -11.48
N GLU A 183 -33.84 -11.22 -11.98
CA GLU A 183 -35.06 -11.88 -11.56
C GLU A 183 -35.08 -13.39 -11.80
N ASN A 184 -34.59 -13.84 -12.97
CA ASN A 184 -34.74 -15.20 -13.48
C ASN A 184 -33.42 -15.87 -13.93
N ARG A 185 -32.28 -15.22 -13.66
CA ARG A 185 -30.94 -15.73 -14.05
C ARG A 185 -29.85 -15.07 -13.24
N SER A 186 -28.73 -15.76 -13.14
CA SER A 186 -27.49 -15.23 -12.59
C SER A 186 -26.37 -15.42 -13.62
N ASP A 187 -25.64 -14.34 -13.87
CA ASP A 187 -24.61 -14.27 -14.89
C ASP A 187 -23.28 -13.87 -14.28
N ILE A 188 -22.18 -14.27 -14.91
CA ILE A 188 -20.83 -13.83 -14.54
C ILE A 188 -20.27 -13.04 -15.72
N TYR A 189 -19.82 -11.82 -15.44
CA TYR A 189 -19.13 -10.94 -16.37
C TYR A 189 -17.66 -10.82 -16.01
N VAL A 190 -16.82 -10.63 -17.02
CA VAL A 190 -15.37 -10.43 -16.89
C VAL A 190 -14.97 -9.11 -17.52
N ALA A 191 -14.04 -8.41 -16.89
CA ALA A 191 -13.43 -7.21 -17.45
C ALA A 191 -12.35 -7.61 -18.49
N ASP A 192 -12.57 -7.26 -19.75
CA ASP A 192 -11.56 -7.38 -20.82
C ASP A 192 -10.54 -6.25 -20.73
N THR A 193 -11.02 -5.06 -20.37
CA THR A 193 -10.22 -3.90 -19.96
C THR A 193 -10.93 -3.23 -18.78
N GLU A 194 -10.32 -2.21 -18.19
CA GLU A 194 -10.93 -1.46 -17.08
C GLU A 194 -12.30 -0.85 -17.43
N THR A 195 -12.59 -0.67 -18.72
CA THR A 195 -13.81 -0.02 -19.22
C THR A 195 -14.71 -0.95 -20.02
N ASN A 196 -14.26 -2.17 -20.36
CA ASN A 196 -14.97 -3.09 -21.24
C ASN A 196 -15.23 -4.39 -20.50
N TRP A 197 -16.48 -4.81 -20.48
CA TRP A 197 -16.94 -6.02 -19.84
C TRP A 197 -17.68 -6.91 -20.83
N SER A 198 -17.49 -8.21 -20.70
CA SER A 198 -18.19 -9.21 -21.50
C SER A 198 -18.78 -10.31 -20.61
N SER A 199 -19.85 -10.94 -21.07
CA SER A 199 -20.45 -12.08 -20.38
C SER A 199 -19.52 -13.28 -20.49
N ASP A 200 -19.17 -13.86 -19.34
CA ASP A 200 -18.36 -15.07 -19.26
C ASP A 200 -19.24 -16.32 -19.16
N ILE A 201 -20.30 -16.25 -18.34
CA ILE A 201 -21.36 -17.26 -18.26
C ILE A 201 -22.74 -16.62 -18.35
N ASN A 202 -23.62 -17.29 -19.09
CA ASN A 202 -25.07 -17.08 -19.12
C ASN A 202 -25.75 -18.33 -18.53
N SER A 203 -25.91 -18.39 -17.21
CA SER A 203 -26.42 -19.59 -16.54
C SER A 203 -27.94 -19.62 -16.54
N THR A 204 -28.53 -20.80 -16.77
CA THR A 204 -29.95 -21.03 -16.49
C THR A 204 -30.20 -21.39 -15.02
N ILE A 205 -29.13 -21.60 -14.24
CA ILE A 205 -29.19 -21.87 -12.81
C ILE A 205 -29.11 -20.54 -12.08
N GLU A 206 -30.07 -20.28 -11.20
CA GLU A 206 -30.06 -19.08 -10.38
C GLU A 206 -29.25 -19.29 -9.10
N PHE A 207 -28.14 -18.57 -9.00
CA PHE A 207 -27.28 -18.57 -7.82
C PHE A 207 -27.38 -17.25 -7.05
N ASN A 208 -27.27 -17.38 -5.72
CA ASN A 208 -27.13 -16.26 -4.81
C ASN A 208 -25.71 -15.70 -5.00
N VAL A 209 -25.58 -14.62 -5.77
CA VAL A 209 -24.26 -14.04 -6.08
C VAL A 209 -23.52 -13.57 -4.83
N ARG A 210 -24.22 -13.19 -3.75
CA ARG A 210 -23.59 -12.80 -2.48
C ARG A 210 -22.94 -13.95 -1.75
N SER A 211 -23.34 -15.19 -2.05
CA SER A 211 -22.71 -16.38 -1.49
C SER A 211 -21.40 -16.76 -2.17
N ILE A 212 -21.01 -16.09 -3.27
CA ILE A 212 -19.76 -16.41 -3.95
C ILE A 212 -18.59 -16.26 -3.00
N THR A 213 -17.81 -17.34 -2.88
CA THR A 213 -16.51 -17.35 -2.23
C THR A 213 -15.45 -17.82 -3.20
N VAL A 214 -14.25 -17.28 -3.04
CA VAL A 214 -13.11 -17.53 -3.92
C VAL A 214 -11.90 -17.88 -3.07
N ARG A 215 -11.19 -18.92 -3.45
CA ARG A 215 -9.85 -19.23 -2.96
C ARG A 215 -9.00 -19.72 -4.12
N GLU A 216 -7.91 -19.02 -4.39
CA GLU A 216 -7.12 -19.26 -5.60
C GLU A 216 -8.04 -19.28 -6.83
N ASN A 217 -8.21 -20.43 -7.49
CA ASN A 217 -9.09 -20.60 -8.64
C ASN A 217 -10.39 -21.35 -8.32
N ASP A 218 -10.62 -21.70 -7.05
CA ASP A 218 -11.84 -22.38 -6.60
C ASP A 218 -12.93 -21.36 -6.28
N ILE A 219 -13.91 -21.24 -7.17
CA ILE A 219 -15.03 -20.31 -7.04
C ILE A 219 -16.29 -21.10 -6.75
N VAL A 220 -16.91 -20.84 -5.62
CA VAL A 220 -18.04 -21.62 -5.13
C VAL A 220 -19.20 -20.71 -4.75
N MET A 221 -20.42 -21.15 -5.04
CA MET A 221 -21.65 -20.39 -4.80
C MET A 221 -22.82 -21.31 -4.44
N LEU A 222 -23.85 -20.73 -3.83
CA LEU A 222 -25.11 -21.40 -3.51
C LEU A 222 -26.18 -21.04 -4.54
N THR A 223 -27.13 -21.95 -4.73
CA THR A 223 -28.43 -21.62 -5.34
C THR A 223 -29.17 -20.57 -4.50
N ASN A 224 -30.11 -19.83 -5.12
CA ASN A 224 -30.89 -18.80 -4.42
C ASN A 224 -31.61 -19.29 -3.16
N ASP A 225 -32.06 -20.54 -3.18
CA ASP A 225 -32.76 -21.20 -2.08
C ASP A 225 -31.83 -21.92 -1.10
N GLY A 226 -30.52 -21.88 -1.31
CA GLY A 226 -29.53 -22.55 -0.47
C GLY A 226 -29.56 -24.08 -0.52
N SER A 227 -30.29 -24.67 -1.48
CA SER A 227 -30.47 -26.12 -1.58
C SER A 227 -29.27 -26.86 -2.17
N ALA A 228 -28.41 -26.18 -2.93
CA ALA A 228 -27.23 -26.78 -3.55
C ALA A 228 -26.06 -25.80 -3.67
N MET A 229 -24.87 -26.37 -3.70
CA MET A 229 -23.61 -25.67 -3.90
C MET A 229 -23.01 -26.03 -5.26
N TYR A 230 -22.49 -25.03 -5.96
CA TYR A 230 -21.90 -25.15 -7.29
C TYR A 230 -20.48 -24.59 -7.30
N SER A 231 -19.60 -25.24 -8.06
CA SER A 231 -18.28 -24.74 -8.42
C SER A 231 -18.31 -24.17 -9.82
N TRP A 232 -17.63 -23.04 -10.02
CA TRP A 232 -17.37 -22.48 -11.32
C TRP A 232 -15.87 -22.42 -11.59
N ASN A 233 -15.45 -22.89 -12.76
CA ASN A 233 -14.06 -22.81 -13.21
C ASN A 233 -13.90 -21.65 -14.22
N PRO A 234 -13.07 -20.64 -13.92
CA PRO A 234 -12.92 -19.46 -14.79
C PRO A 234 -12.18 -19.76 -16.10
N THR A 235 -11.33 -20.79 -16.13
CA THR A 235 -10.59 -21.19 -17.33
C THR A 235 -11.48 -21.99 -18.30
N THR A 236 -12.18 -23.02 -17.82
CA THR A 236 -13.01 -23.90 -18.66
C THR A 236 -14.43 -23.38 -18.86
N LYS A 237 -14.83 -22.39 -18.04
CA LYS A 237 -16.19 -21.88 -17.92
C LYS A 237 -17.22 -22.95 -17.53
N ALA A 238 -16.77 -24.06 -16.94
CA ALA A 238 -17.63 -25.12 -16.47
C ALA A 238 -18.28 -24.72 -15.15
N LEU A 239 -19.60 -24.93 -15.05
CA LEU A 239 -20.37 -24.79 -13.82
C LEU A 239 -20.86 -26.18 -13.42
N GLU A 240 -20.43 -26.66 -12.26
CA GLU A 240 -20.66 -28.03 -11.80
C GLU A 240 -21.26 -28.04 -10.39
N GLN A 241 -22.25 -28.89 -10.16
CA GLN A 241 -22.81 -29.06 -8.82
C GLN A 241 -21.82 -29.83 -7.94
N LEU A 242 -21.47 -29.26 -6.79
CA LEU A 242 -20.58 -29.90 -5.80
C LEU A 242 -21.35 -30.74 -4.80
N ALA A 243 -22.44 -30.21 -4.25
CA ALA A 243 -23.19 -30.86 -3.18
C ALA A 243 -24.63 -30.35 -3.10
N ASN A 244 -25.51 -31.17 -2.53
CA ASN A 244 -26.79 -30.71 -1.99
C ASN A 244 -26.59 -30.27 -0.55
N ALA A 245 -27.44 -29.36 -0.06
CA ALA A 245 -27.54 -29.08 1.37
C ALA A 245 -27.93 -30.36 2.13
N PRO A 246 -27.38 -30.58 3.35
CA PRO A 246 -27.77 -31.73 4.17
C PRO A 246 -29.27 -31.69 4.52
N GLU A 247 -29.89 -32.86 4.66
CA GLU A 247 -31.31 -32.94 4.99
C GLU A 247 -31.64 -32.18 6.29
N GLY A 248 -32.64 -31.30 6.24
CA GLY A 248 -33.07 -30.47 7.38
C GLY A 248 -32.27 -29.18 7.58
N TYR A 249 -31.22 -28.92 6.78
CA TYR A 249 -30.46 -27.68 6.83
C TYR A 249 -30.84 -26.76 5.67
N GLU A 250 -30.99 -25.48 5.98
CA GLU A 250 -31.05 -24.38 5.00
C GLU A 250 -29.74 -23.61 5.05
N ILE A 251 -28.95 -23.63 3.98
CA ILE A 251 -27.71 -22.86 3.92
C ILE A 251 -28.04 -21.42 3.53
N LYS A 252 -27.70 -20.46 4.40
CA LYS A 252 -28.02 -19.04 4.21
C LYS A 252 -26.94 -18.30 3.43
N ASP A 253 -25.68 -18.58 3.74
CA ASP A 253 -24.55 -17.92 3.12
C ASP A 253 -23.28 -18.77 3.24
N LEU A 254 -22.34 -18.59 2.30
CA LEU A 254 -20.98 -19.09 2.44
C LEU A 254 -20.13 -18.02 3.12
N ILE A 255 -19.48 -18.41 4.21
CA ILE A 255 -18.51 -17.58 4.93
C ILE A 255 -17.24 -17.44 4.11
N GLY A 256 -16.85 -18.56 3.48
CA GLY A 256 -15.67 -18.70 2.65
C GLY A 256 -14.81 -19.86 3.12
N TYR A 257 -13.53 -19.82 2.75
CA TYR A 257 -12.61 -20.88 3.12
C TYR A 257 -11.97 -20.61 4.49
N ILE A 258 -11.91 -21.65 5.31
CA ILE A 258 -11.03 -21.70 6.49
C ILE A 258 -10.23 -22.98 6.33
N ASP A 259 -8.91 -22.83 6.27
CA ASP A 259 -7.99 -23.88 5.80
C ASP A 259 -8.45 -24.44 4.43
N ASP A 260 -8.71 -25.75 4.36
CA ASP A 260 -9.12 -26.48 3.15
C ASP A 260 -10.61 -26.77 3.04
N GLU A 261 -11.42 -26.16 3.90
CA GLU A 261 -12.85 -26.43 3.95
C GLU A 261 -13.67 -25.19 3.58
N ILE A 262 -14.81 -25.40 2.96
CA ILE A 262 -15.79 -24.34 2.68
C ILE A 262 -16.71 -24.24 3.88
N TRP A 263 -16.79 -23.06 4.50
CA TRP A 263 -17.62 -22.83 5.67
C TRP A 263 -18.89 -22.08 5.32
N ALA A 264 -19.98 -22.45 5.96
CA ALA A 264 -21.30 -21.92 5.67
C ALA A 264 -22.10 -21.64 6.94
N ILE A 265 -22.90 -20.57 6.87
CA ILE A 265 -23.94 -20.27 7.85
C ILE A 265 -25.20 -21.01 7.41
N SER A 266 -25.80 -21.76 8.33
CA SER A 266 -27.02 -22.51 8.06
C SER A 266 -28.05 -22.34 9.19
N ILE A 267 -29.27 -22.75 8.91
CA ILE A 267 -30.34 -22.90 9.89
C ILE A 267 -30.86 -24.34 9.82
N ASN A 268 -30.92 -25.01 10.97
CA ASN A 268 -31.52 -26.33 11.13
C ASN A 268 -32.66 -26.23 12.16
N ASN A 269 -33.90 -26.49 11.73
CA ASN A 269 -35.09 -26.40 12.58
C ASN A 269 -35.18 -25.08 13.39
N GLY A 270 -34.84 -23.96 12.75
CA GLY A 270 -34.85 -22.63 13.38
C GLY A 270 -33.62 -22.30 14.23
N ILE A 271 -32.69 -23.24 14.39
CA ILE A 271 -31.44 -23.06 15.13
C ILE A 271 -30.33 -22.74 14.14
N LYS A 272 -29.65 -21.60 14.34
CA LYS A 272 -28.46 -21.24 13.57
C LYS A 272 -27.35 -22.28 13.82
N THR A 273 -26.69 -22.73 12.76
CA THR A 273 -25.59 -23.69 12.81
C THR A 273 -24.48 -23.30 11.83
N ILE A 274 -23.26 -23.73 12.12
CA ILE A 274 -22.11 -23.60 11.21
C ILE A 274 -21.80 -24.98 10.64
N LEU A 275 -21.67 -25.03 9.32
CA LEU A 275 -21.26 -26.23 8.61
C LEU A 275 -19.90 -25.99 7.95
N SER A 276 -19.09 -27.04 7.83
CA SER A 276 -17.96 -27.07 6.91
C SER A 276 -18.19 -28.14 5.84
N TYR A 277 -17.63 -27.94 4.66
CA TYR A 277 -17.66 -28.91 3.57
C TYR A 277 -16.22 -29.24 3.17
N SER A 278 -15.88 -30.52 3.24
CA SER A 278 -14.58 -31.07 2.87
C SER A 278 -14.72 -32.54 2.50
N ASN A 279 -13.81 -33.07 1.67
CA ASN A 279 -13.83 -34.47 1.24
C ASN A 279 -15.19 -34.96 0.69
N ASN A 280 -15.89 -34.08 -0.05
CA ASN A 280 -17.24 -34.31 -0.59
C ASN A 280 -18.35 -34.54 0.43
N GLU A 281 -18.15 -34.13 1.69
CA GLU A 281 -19.13 -34.30 2.77
C GLU A 281 -19.33 -33.00 3.56
N TRP A 282 -20.55 -32.82 4.06
CA TRP A 282 -20.88 -31.75 5.00
C TRP A 282 -20.66 -32.22 6.43
N ASN A 283 -19.93 -31.43 7.20
CA ASN A 283 -19.66 -31.64 8.61
C ASN A 283 -20.41 -30.61 9.44
N ASN A 284 -21.25 -31.06 10.39
CA ASN A 284 -21.82 -30.18 11.39
C ASN A 284 -20.78 -29.90 12.47
N ILE A 285 -20.48 -28.63 12.67
CA ILE A 285 -19.53 -28.18 13.67
C ILE A 285 -20.28 -27.95 14.99
N SER A 286 -20.68 -29.06 15.62
CA SER A 286 -21.52 -29.06 16.82
C SER A 286 -20.88 -28.37 18.02
N ASP A 287 -19.55 -28.28 18.05
CA ASP A 287 -18.75 -27.60 19.08
C ASP A 287 -18.51 -26.11 18.76
N ALA A 288 -19.19 -25.56 17.75
CA ALA A 288 -19.04 -24.14 17.43
C ALA A 288 -19.59 -23.28 18.59
N SER A 289 -18.71 -22.77 19.45
CA SER A 289 -19.09 -21.76 20.43
C SER A 289 -19.14 -20.42 19.72
N ILE A 290 -20.35 -19.95 19.51
CA ILE A 290 -20.62 -18.65 18.92
C ILE A 290 -21.13 -17.78 20.04
N GLU A 291 -20.50 -16.63 20.27
CA GLU A 291 -21.12 -15.60 21.11
C GLU A 291 -22.52 -15.33 20.51
N THR A 292 -23.57 -15.77 21.20
CA THR A 292 -24.90 -15.97 20.61
C THR A 292 -25.65 -14.66 20.41
N GLU A 293 -25.31 -13.63 21.18
CA GLU A 293 -25.90 -12.32 21.04
C GLU A 293 -25.27 -11.60 19.84
N GLY A 294 -26.06 -11.45 18.77
CA GLY A 294 -25.70 -10.57 17.66
C GLY A 294 -24.85 -11.18 16.55
N PHE A 295 -24.62 -12.50 16.52
CA PHE A 295 -23.97 -13.10 15.35
C PHE A 295 -24.83 -12.94 14.09
N PRO A 296 -24.28 -12.42 12.97
CA PRO A 296 -25.04 -12.18 11.76
C PRO A 296 -25.22 -13.45 10.92
N VAL A 297 -26.41 -13.63 10.35
CA VAL A 297 -26.73 -14.76 9.45
C VAL A 297 -27.05 -14.31 8.03
N GLU A 298 -27.16 -13.01 7.80
CA GLU A 298 -27.50 -12.42 6.51
C GLU A 298 -26.88 -11.02 6.38
N GLY A 299 -26.46 -10.65 5.16
CA GLY A 299 -26.10 -9.27 4.81
C GLY A 299 -24.82 -8.75 5.46
N SER A 300 -23.96 -9.62 5.98
CA SER A 300 -22.62 -9.21 6.43
C SER A 300 -21.75 -8.83 5.25
N ALA A 301 -20.93 -7.79 5.41
CA ALA A 301 -19.77 -7.63 4.55
C ALA A 301 -18.76 -8.73 4.91
N LYS A 302 -18.19 -9.37 3.89
CA LYS A 302 -17.27 -10.50 4.04
C LYS A 302 -15.90 -10.14 3.51
N MET A 303 -14.85 -10.52 4.24
CA MET A 303 -13.46 -10.47 3.78
C MET A 303 -12.65 -11.59 4.45
N GLN A 304 -11.47 -11.88 3.91
CA GLN A 304 -10.49 -12.77 4.54
C GLN A 304 -9.22 -11.98 4.87
N TRP A 305 -8.76 -12.10 6.10
CA TRP A 305 -7.45 -11.59 6.53
C TRP A 305 -6.39 -12.67 6.38
N ASN A 306 -5.23 -12.30 5.83
CA ASN A 306 -4.11 -13.22 5.53
C ASN A 306 -4.51 -14.47 4.72
N ASN A 307 -5.57 -14.39 3.91
CA ASN A 307 -6.14 -15.49 3.13
C ASN A 307 -6.61 -16.71 3.94
N THR A 308 -6.75 -16.59 5.26
CA THR A 308 -7.12 -17.72 6.14
C THR A 308 -8.23 -17.39 7.13
N MET A 309 -8.31 -16.14 7.59
CA MET A 309 -9.16 -15.77 8.72
C MET A 309 -10.38 -14.98 8.22
N PRO A 310 -11.60 -15.52 8.24
CA PRO A 310 -12.77 -14.83 7.72
C PRO A 310 -13.30 -13.80 8.70
N TYR A 311 -13.77 -12.68 8.16
CA TYR A 311 -14.42 -11.62 8.91
C TYR A 311 -15.84 -11.43 8.38
N LEU A 312 -16.80 -11.38 9.30
CA LEU A 312 -18.19 -11.01 9.05
C LEU A 312 -18.45 -9.67 9.74
N LEU A 313 -18.64 -8.61 8.95
CA LEU A 313 -18.83 -7.26 9.44
C LEU A 313 -20.28 -6.83 9.28
N GLY A 314 -20.92 -6.49 10.40
CA GLY A 314 -22.34 -6.13 10.44
C GLY A 314 -23.24 -7.27 9.95
N GLY A 315 -24.38 -6.92 9.38
CA GLY A 315 -25.42 -7.87 8.97
C GLY A 315 -26.60 -7.89 9.94
N SER A 316 -27.50 -8.85 9.75
CA SER A 316 -28.63 -9.11 10.63
C SER A 316 -28.48 -10.45 11.32
N ASN A 317 -28.83 -10.52 12.60
CA ASN A 317 -28.90 -11.79 13.32
C ASN A 317 -30.14 -12.61 12.90
N ALA A 318 -30.31 -13.82 13.44
CA ALA A 318 -31.43 -14.72 13.09
C ALA A 318 -32.82 -14.14 13.40
N SER A 319 -32.92 -13.11 14.26
CA SER A 319 -34.15 -12.37 14.55
C SER A 319 -34.36 -11.14 13.66
N GLY A 320 -33.48 -10.92 12.66
CA GLY A 320 -33.52 -9.78 11.75
C GLY A 320 -32.93 -8.48 12.29
N VAL A 321 -32.38 -8.47 13.51
CA VAL A 321 -31.83 -7.26 14.14
C VAL A 321 -30.47 -6.93 13.53
N LEU A 322 -30.30 -5.68 13.06
CA LEU A 322 -29.03 -5.18 12.53
C LEU A 322 -27.94 -5.14 13.60
N GLN A 323 -26.72 -5.46 13.19
CA GLN A 323 -25.59 -5.64 14.08
C GLN A 323 -24.48 -4.62 13.81
N ASN A 324 -23.83 -4.16 14.88
CA ASN A 324 -22.56 -3.44 14.89
C ASN A 324 -21.49 -4.39 15.43
N CYS A 325 -21.05 -5.32 14.59
CA CYS A 325 -20.17 -6.41 15.00
C CYS A 325 -19.09 -6.69 13.96
N VAL A 326 -18.01 -7.28 14.43
CA VAL A 326 -16.99 -7.91 13.58
C VAL A 326 -16.76 -9.29 14.15
N PHE A 327 -17.35 -10.30 13.53
CA PHE A 327 -17.12 -11.69 13.91
C PHE A 327 -15.98 -12.28 13.11
N SER A 328 -15.03 -12.89 13.81
CA SER A 328 -13.91 -13.61 13.21
C SER A 328 -13.63 -14.90 13.97
N THR A 329 -12.92 -15.82 13.32
CA THR A 329 -12.50 -17.10 13.86
C THR A 329 -11.16 -17.51 13.27
N GLU A 330 -10.33 -18.19 14.08
CA GLU A 330 -9.08 -18.79 13.61
C GLU A 330 -9.26 -20.23 13.09
N ASN A 331 -10.38 -20.89 13.42
CA ASN A 331 -10.54 -22.33 13.20
C ASN A 331 -11.99 -22.76 12.88
N GLY A 332 -12.89 -21.80 12.66
CA GLY A 332 -14.30 -22.07 12.37
C GLY A 332 -15.16 -22.52 13.55
N LYS A 333 -14.54 -22.98 14.65
CA LYS A 333 -15.25 -23.46 15.86
C LYS A 333 -15.49 -22.33 16.86
N TYR A 334 -14.51 -21.47 17.06
CA TYR A 334 -14.60 -20.39 18.06
C TYR A 334 -14.74 -19.05 17.36
N TRP A 335 -15.94 -18.47 17.45
CA TRP A 335 -16.26 -17.17 16.86
C TRP A 335 -16.38 -16.11 17.95
N THR A 336 -15.64 -15.02 17.81
CA THR A 336 -15.70 -13.90 18.74
C THR A 336 -16.09 -12.62 18.03
N ASN A 337 -16.89 -11.78 18.69
CA ASN A 337 -17.07 -10.41 18.24
C ASN A 337 -15.86 -9.57 18.70
N LEU A 338 -15.12 -8.99 17.75
CA LEU A 338 -13.96 -8.15 18.03
C LEU A 338 -14.36 -6.78 18.59
N ILE A 339 -15.56 -6.29 18.29
CA ILE A 339 -16.09 -5.05 18.87
C ILE A 339 -16.59 -5.33 20.28
N LYS A 340 -15.80 -4.93 21.29
CA LYS A 340 -16.14 -5.10 22.71
C LYS A 340 -16.98 -3.96 23.29
N SER A 341 -17.12 -2.84 22.57
CA SER A 341 -17.98 -1.72 22.94
C SER A 341 -18.57 -1.07 21.69
N PRO A 342 -19.88 -0.77 21.65
CA PRO A 342 -20.53 -0.19 20.47
C PRO A 342 -19.93 1.17 20.06
N ASN A 343 -19.34 1.91 21.01
CA ASN A 343 -18.69 3.20 20.75
C ASN A 343 -17.40 3.09 19.92
N TYR A 344 -16.83 1.90 19.81
CA TYR A 344 -15.66 1.63 18.97
C TYR A 344 -16.03 1.02 17.62
N GLY A 345 -17.32 0.77 17.37
CA GLY A 345 -17.78 0.19 16.13
C GLY A 345 -18.12 1.22 15.07
N PHE A 346 -18.55 0.73 13.93
CA PHE A 346 -19.01 1.51 12.79
C PHE A 346 -20.54 1.71 12.80
N GLY A 347 -21.23 1.28 13.86
CA GLY A 347 -22.69 1.38 13.99
C GLY A 347 -23.43 0.22 13.31
N ASN A 348 -24.72 0.07 13.63
CA ASN A 348 -25.54 -1.04 13.12
C ASN A 348 -25.71 -0.88 11.61
N ARG A 349 -25.29 -1.88 10.82
CA ARG A 349 -25.52 -1.86 9.38
C ARG A 349 -25.49 -3.25 8.76
N LYS A 350 -26.12 -3.41 7.59
CA LYS A 350 -26.00 -4.58 6.71
C LYS A 350 -25.80 -4.17 5.26
N ASP A 351 -25.50 -5.14 4.41
CA ASP A 351 -25.30 -4.98 2.97
C ASP A 351 -24.21 -3.93 2.64
N ALA A 352 -23.19 -3.85 3.50
CA ALA A 352 -21.99 -3.06 3.27
C ALA A 352 -20.98 -3.88 2.45
N ALA A 353 -19.91 -3.24 1.98
CA ALA A 353 -18.76 -3.90 1.39
C ALA A 353 -17.53 -3.66 2.27
N ALA A 354 -16.63 -4.64 2.36
CA ALA A 354 -15.41 -4.53 3.14
C ALA A 354 -14.19 -5.04 2.37
N ILE A 355 -13.04 -4.44 2.60
CA ILE A 355 -11.75 -4.88 2.08
C ILE A 355 -10.66 -4.74 3.13
N TYR A 356 -9.58 -5.49 2.97
CA TYR A 356 -8.32 -5.27 3.67
C TYR A 356 -7.30 -4.72 2.70
N LEU A 357 -6.72 -3.56 3.02
CA LEU A 357 -5.65 -2.95 2.23
C LEU A 357 -4.81 -2.06 3.13
N ASP A 358 -3.50 -2.03 2.92
CA ASP A 358 -2.61 -1.12 3.64
C ASP A 358 -2.73 -1.21 5.18
N ASN A 359 -2.75 -2.46 5.68
CA ASN A 359 -2.92 -2.76 7.11
C ASN A 359 -4.19 -2.16 7.74
N LYS A 360 -5.20 -1.84 6.93
CA LYS A 360 -6.49 -1.29 7.38
C LYS A 360 -7.62 -2.12 6.82
N ILE A 361 -8.70 -2.21 7.59
CA ILE A 361 -9.98 -2.70 7.07
C ILE A 361 -10.82 -1.48 6.70
N PHE A 362 -11.33 -1.44 5.47
CA PHE A 362 -12.28 -0.44 5.03
C PHE A 362 -13.68 -1.03 5.00
N ILE A 363 -14.69 -0.24 5.34
CA ILE A 363 -16.10 -0.58 5.13
C ILE A 363 -16.81 0.56 4.41
N PHE A 364 -17.50 0.21 3.33
CA PHE A 364 -18.20 1.13 2.43
C PHE A 364 -19.70 0.85 2.41
N GLY A 365 -20.50 1.91 2.42
CA GLY A 365 -21.94 1.79 2.20
C GLY A 365 -22.68 1.00 3.29
N GLY A 366 -23.77 0.38 2.83
CA GLY A 366 -24.67 -0.41 3.65
C GLY A 366 -25.83 0.40 4.22
N SER A 367 -26.82 -0.29 4.80
CA SER A 367 -28.00 0.34 5.39
C SER A 367 -27.97 0.19 6.91
N ASN A 368 -28.25 1.27 7.62
CA ASN A 368 -28.47 1.26 9.07
C ASN A 368 -29.94 0.98 9.46
N GLY A 369 -30.77 0.60 8.50
CA GLY A 369 -32.21 0.36 8.67
C GLY A 369 -33.08 1.60 8.44
N SER A 370 -32.50 2.80 8.41
CA SER A 370 -33.20 4.06 8.08
C SER A 370 -32.71 4.67 6.78
N THR A 371 -31.39 4.73 6.60
CA THR A 371 -30.73 5.36 5.45
C THR A 371 -29.58 4.48 4.95
N ILE A 372 -29.05 4.85 3.78
CA ILE A 372 -27.75 4.36 3.32
C ILE A 372 -26.66 5.13 4.08
N VAL A 373 -25.62 4.41 4.50
CA VAL A 373 -24.45 4.99 5.18
C VAL A 373 -23.43 5.43 4.13
N SER A 374 -23.23 6.73 3.97
CA SER A 374 -22.30 7.29 2.98
C SER A 374 -20.84 7.32 3.47
N THR A 375 -20.64 7.45 4.78
CA THR A 375 -19.33 7.54 5.41
C THR A 375 -18.56 6.23 5.29
N THR A 376 -17.34 6.31 4.79
CA THR A 376 -16.36 5.22 4.84
C THR A 376 -15.79 5.12 6.25
N TYR A 377 -15.71 3.91 6.81
CA TYR A 377 -15.03 3.69 8.09
C TYR A 377 -13.78 2.84 7.89
N LEU A 378 -12.77 3.09 8.73
CA LEU A 378 -11.55 2.33 8.78
C LEU A 378 -11.30 1.77 10.17
N SER A 379 -10.75 0.56 10.21
CA SER A 379 -10.07 0.02 11.38
C SER A 379 -8.57 -0.07 11.12
N HIS A 380 -7.78 0.45 12.06
CA HIS A 380 -6.31 0.41 12.06
C HIS A 380 -5.75 -0.72 12.94
N ASP A 381 -6.64 -1.46 13.59
CA ASP A 381 -6.33 -2.47 14.60
C ASP A 381 -7.14 -3.76 14.33
N ASN A 382 -7.15 -4.23 13.09
CA ASN A 382 -7.73 -5.53 12.70
C ASN A 382 -9.21 -5.73 13.13
N GLY A 383 -10.00 -4.66 13.19
CA GLY A 383 -11.44 -4.70 13.45
C GLY A 383 -11.86 -4.47 14.90
N PHE A 384 -10.92 -4.18 15.83
CA PHE A 384 -11.24 -3.90 17.24
C PHE A 384 -11.88 -2.51 17.43
N SER A 385 -11.37 -1.50 16.73
CA SER A 385 -11.90 -0.14 16.76
C SER A 385 -11.99 0.49 15.38
N TRP A 386 -12.92 1.43 15.23
CA TRP A 386 -13.30 2.03 13.97
C TRP A 386 -13.40 3.55 14.07
N SER A 387 -13.03 4.22 13.00
CA SER A 387 -13.12 5.67 12.86
C SER A 387 -13.52 6.04 11.43
N ASN A 388 -14.05 7.24 11.24
CA ASN A 388 -14.38 7.74 9.91
C ASN A 388 -13.11 7.90 9.08
N ALA A 389 -13.24 7.68 7.77
CA ALA A 389 -12.22 8.05 6.82
C ALA A 389 -11.97 9.56 6.85
N LEU A 390 -10.71 9.92 6.62
CA LEU A 390 -10.34 11.31 6.37
C LEU A 390 -10.80 11.71 4.97
N GLU A 391 -11.03 13.00 4.75
CA GLU A 391 -11.58 13.53 3.50
C GLU A 391 -10.85 13.03 2.24
N TYR A 392 -9.53 12.87 2.31
CA TYR A 392 -8.70 12.40 1.20
C TYR A 392 -8.77 10.89 0.92
N GLN A 393 -9.50 10.12 1.74
CA GLN A 393 -9.74 8.67 1.62
C GLN A 393 -11.21 8.34 1.36
N GLU A 394 -12.10 9.33 1.49
CA GLU A 394 -13.53 9.15 1.25
C GLU A 394 -13.84 8.94 -0.23
N LEU A 395 -15.03 8.41 -0.48
CA LEU A 395 -15.60 8.37 -1.81
C LEU A 395 -15.90 9.80 -2.31
N PRO A 396 -15.73 10.09 -3.61
CA PRO A 396 -16.01 11.41 -4.14
C PRO A 396 -17.51 11.70 -4.08
N THR A 397 -17.88 12.98 -3.99
CA THR A 397 -19.31 13.40 -3.95
C THR A 397 -20.11 13.04 -5.20
N THR A 398 -19.43 12.64 -6.29
CA THR A 398 -20.04 12.12 -7.52
C THR A 398 -20.40 10.64 -7.42
N TYR A 399 -19.93 9.93 -6.39
CA TYR A 399 -20.35 8.58 -6.06
C TYR A 399 -21.73 8.61 -5.42
N THR A 400 -22.68 7.83 -5.94
CA THR A 400 -24.00 7.67 -5.34
C THR A 400 -23.93 6.59 -4.26
N ASP A 401 -24.39 6.93 -3.06
CA ASP A 401 -24.47 6.03 -1.90
C ASP A 401 -25.36 4.82 -2.21
N LYS A 402 -24.83 3.62 -1.91
CA LYS A 402 -25.49 2.35 -2.24
C LYS A 402 -25.41 1.34 -1.09
N THR A 403 -26.42 0.48 -1.04
CA THR A 403 -26.42 -0.78 -0.28
C THR A 403 -26.10 -1.93 -1.23
N GLY A 404 -25.61 -3.04 -0.71
CA GLY A 404 -25.18 -4.16 -1.53
C GLY A 404 -24.13 -3.71 -2.55
N ILE A 405 -23.13 -2.94 -2.12
CA ILE A 405 -21.96 -2.72 -2.99
C ILE A 405 -21.15 -4.02 -2.97
N SER A 406 -20.38 -4.31 -4.02
CA SER A 406 -19.31 -5.29 -3.92
C SER A 406 -17.95 -4.60 -4.00
N ALA A 407 -17.00 -5.05 -3.19
CA ALA A 407 -15.65 -4.50 -3.14
C ALA A 407 -14.61 -5.60 -3.28
N VAL A 408 -13.58 -5.36 -4.08
CA VAL A 408 -12.43 -6.26 -4.25
C VAL A 408 -11.15 -5.48 -4.49
N VAL A 409 -10.02 -6.03 -4.07
CA VAL A 409 -8.69 -5.48 -4.32
C VAL A 409 -7.96 -6.38 -5.31
N ASP A 410 -7.36 -5.79 -6.34
CA ASP A 410 -6.55 -6.55 -7.30
C ASP A 410 -5.08 -6.68 -6.87
N ASN A 411 -4.29 -7.45 -7.63
CA ASN A 411 -2.87 -7.68 -7.35
C ASN A 411 -1.98 -6.44 -7.52
N GLN A 412 -2.54 -5.32 -8.01
CA GLN A 412 -1.87 -4.03 -8.16
C GLN A 412 -2.36 -3.03 -7.10
N ASN A 413 -3.09 -3.50 -6.08
CA ASN A 413 -3.64 -2.68 -5.00
C ASN A 413 -4.66 -1.63 -5.47
N TYR A 414 -5.34 -1.85 -6.60
CA TYR A 414 -6.53 -1.08 -6.93
C TYR A 414 -7.74 -1.64 -6.17
N ILE A 415 -8.55 -0.72 -5.66
CA ILE A 415 -9.85 -0.99 -5.05
C ILE A 415 -10.90 -0.87 -6.14
N TRP A 416 -11.74 -1.89 -6.27
CA TRP A 416 -12.87 -1.91 -7.19
C TRP A 416 -14.17 -1.94 -6.41
N LEU A 417 -15.02 -0.93 -6.57
CA LEU A 417 -16.39 -0.92 -6.05
C LEU A 417 -17.37 -1.09 -7.20
N ILE A 418 -18.24 -2.09 -7.11
CA ILE A 418 -19.14 -2.47 -8.20
C ILE A 418 -20.59 -2.57 -7.74
N GLY A 419 -21.43 -1.79 -8.41
CA GLY A 419 -22.88 -1.85 -8.35
C GLY A 419 -23.51 -1.55 -6.99
N GLY A 420 -24.68 -2.13 -6.77
CA GLY A 420 -25.48 -1.95 -5.57
C GLY A 420 -26.78 -1.18 -5.82
N LYS A 421 -27.52 -0.93 -4.75
CA LYS A 421 -28.85 -0.32 -4.78
C LYS A 421 -28.84 1.03 -4.09
N ASP A 422 -29.28 2.07 -4.78
CA ASP A 422 -29.39 3.41 -4.24
C ASP A 422 -30.63 3.62 -3.35
N GLU A 423 -30.77 4.80 -2.78
CA GLU A 423 -31.87 5.15 -1.88
C GLU A 423 -33.24 5.17 -2.58
N ASN A 424 -33.28 5.42 -3.89
CA ASN A 424 -34.50 5.34 -4.71
C ASN A 424 -34.88 3.88 -5.04
N GLY A 425 -34.01 2.94 -4.68
CA GLY A 425 -34.17 1.53 -4.95
C GLY A 425 -33.74 1.09 -6.35
N SER A 426 -33.06 1.96 -7.10
CA SER A 426 -32.49 1.63 -8.41
C SER A 426 -31.21 0.82 -8.21
N PHE A 427 -31.08 -0.27 -8.95
CA PHE A 427 -29.87 -1.08 -8.98
C PHE A 427 -28.91 -0.58 -10.05
N HIS A 428 -27.64 -0.54 -9.67
CA HIS A 428 -26.54 -0.10 -10.51
C HIS A 428 -25.54 -1.24 -10.71
N THR A 429 -24.83 -1.16 -11.83
CA THR A 429 -23.64 -1.98 -12.13
C THR A 429 -22.48 -1.08 -12.52
N ASP A 430 -22.46 0.14 -11.98
CA ASP A 430 -21.36 1.08 -12.16
C ASP A 430 -20.08 0.53 -11.52
N VAL A 431 -18.95 0.82 -12.14
CA VAL A 431 -17.62 0.35 -11.68
C VAL A 431 -16.79 1.56 -11.31
N TRP A 432 -16.36 1.59 -10.06
CA TRP A 432 -15.45 2.60 -9.53
C TRP A 432 -14.11 1.97 -9.17
N LYS A 433 -13.05 2.65 -9.57
CA LYS A 433 -11.67 2.26 -9.34
C LYS A 433 -11.00 3.27 -8.44
N GLY A 434 -10.38 2.82 -7.37
CA GLY A 434 -9.60 3.62 -6.43
C GLY A 434 -8.18 3.06 -6.28
N ARG A 435 -7.21 3.90 -5.95
CA ARG A 435 -5.87 3.46 -5.51
C ARG A 435 -5.31 4.42 -4.47
N ILE A 436 -4.64 3.88 -3.45
CA ILE A 436 -3.88 4.69 -2.50
C ILE A 436 -2.60 5.18 -3.20
N ASN A 437 -2.35 6.49 -3.23
CA ASN A 437 -1.26 7.12 -4.00
C ASN A 437 0.12 6.52 -3.72
N LYS A 438 0.41 6.07 -2.49
CA LYS A 438 1.71 5.48 -2.16
C LYS A 438 2.03 4.20 -2.92
N PHE A 439 1.03 3.52 -3.50
CA PHE A 439 1.25 2.39 -4.39
C PHE A 439 1.69 2.80 -5.80
N ASP A 440 1.65 4.09 -6.13
CA ASP A 440 2.24 4.64 -7.36
C ASP A 440 3.70 5.06 -7.17
N PHE A 441 4.22 5.06 -5.95
CA PHE A 441 5.59 5.48 -5.65
C PHE A 441 6.54 4.28 -5.70
N LEU A 442 7.71 4.47 -6.32
CA LEU A 442 8.67 3.39 -6.57
C LEU A 442 9.38 2.92 -5.30
N LEU A 443 9.43 3.76 -4.26
CA LEU A 443 9.99 3.47 -2.94
C LEU A 443 9.09 4.18 -1.91
N GLN A 444 8.84 3.50 -0.79
CA GLN A 444 7.99 3.97 0.32
C GLN A 444 8.83 4.23 1.55
#